data_AF-A0A958YSI4-F1
#
_entry.id   AF-A0A958YSI4-F1
#
_cell.length_a   1.000
_cell.length_b   1.000
_cell.length_c   1.000
_cell.angle_alpha   90.00
_cell.angle_beta   90.00
_cell.angle_gamma   90.00
#
_symmetry.space_group_name_H-M   'P 1'
#
loop_
_entity.id
_entity.type
_entity.pdbx_description
1 polymer ?
#
loop_
_entity_poly.entity_id
_entity_poly.type
_entity_poly.pdbx_seq_one_letter_code
_entity_poly.pdbx_strand_id
1 'polypeptide(L)'
;MKPFNVIFALLLTALSANGQSIRLPAEWEKQEKVHLAWFGNDRRDTVLCRVVESLQPNIEITLNIPHDSLSSSIKSKLNNYKIDTTKIHFVTDPNVDFWTRDPLFFVLENQQLKMVDFNYSMYGVYPEIIDTPIPDDIKSIGDYDKRLAAQINYLGASPRGIRIV
;
A
#
# COMPACT_ATOMS: atom_id res chain seq x y z
N MET A 1 25.73 -27.95 -64.83
CA MET A 1 25.75 -26.79 -63.91
C MET A 1 24.62 -26.97 -62.92
N LYS A 2 24.91 -27.07 -61.61
CA LYS A 2 23.89 -27.32 -60.57
C LYS A 2 23.26 -25.98 -60.15
N PRO A 3 21.93 -25.88 -59.95
CA PRO A 3 21.35 -24.69 -59.35
C PRO A 3 21.68 -24.64 -57.87
N PHE A 4 22.21 -23.48 -57.46
CA PHE A 4 22.56 -23.15 -56.09
C PHE A 4 21.29 -22.65 -55.39
N ASN A 5 20.65 -23.50 -54.59
CA ASN A 5 19.49 -23.10 -53.80
C ASN A 5 19.97 -22.30 -52.59
N VAL A 6 19.87 -20.97 -52.66
CA VAL A 6 20.03 -20.09 -51.50
C VAL A 6 18.74 -20.13 -50.69
N ILE A 7 18.77 -20.82 -49.55
CA ILE A 7 17.69 -20.74 -48.55
C ILE A 7 17.93 -19.47 -47.74
N PHE A 8 17.07 -18.47 -47.92
CA PHE A 8 17.02 -17.30 -47.05
C PHE A 8 16.26 -17.68 -45.78
N ALA A 9 16.98 -17.95 -44.69
CA ALA A 9 16.35 -18.10 -43.38
C ALA A 9 16.00 -16.69 -42.86
N LEU A 10 14.73 -16.31 -42.97
CA LEU A 10 14.19 -15.15 -42.25
C LEU A 10 14.13 -15.53 -40.76
N LEU A 11 15.13 -15.11 -39.98
CA LEU A 11 14.99 -15.01 -38.53
C LEU A 11 14.01 -13.86 -38.25
N LEU A 12 12.72 -14.18 -38.08
CA LEU A 12 11.83 -13.32 -37.31
C LEU A 12 12.27 -13.41 -35.84
N THR A 13 13.17 -12.53 -35.42
CA THR A 13 13.22 -12.17 -34.01
C THR A 13 11.94 -11.39 -33.73
N ALA A 14 10.93 -12.09 -33.22
CA ALA A 14 9.82 -11.45 -32.53
C ALA A 14 10.44 -10.71 -31.34
N LEU A 15 10.75 -9.42 -31.52
CA LEU A 15 10.85 -8.46 -30.44
C LEU A 15 9.51 -8.51 -29.74
N SER A 16 9.39 -9.41 -28.77
CA SER A 16 8.38 -9.29 -27.73
C SER A 16 8.75 -7.99 -27.04
N ALA A 17 8.11 -6.90 -27.46
CA ALA A 17 7.94 -5.76 -26.58
C ALA A 17 7.18 -6.34 -25.38
N ASN A 18 7.92 -6.85 -24.39
CA ASN A 18 7.41 -7.15 -23.08
C ASN A 18 7.00 -5.81 -22.49
N GLY A 19 5.83 -5.32 -22.92
CA GLY A 19 5.18 -4.18 -22.34
C GLY A 19 5.06 -4.49 -20.86
N GLN A 20 5.65 -3.64 -20.04
CA GLN A 20 5.57 -3.73 -18.59
C GLN A 20 4.09 -3.69 -18.20
N SER A 21 3.55 -4.83 -17.78
CA SER A 21 2.15 -4.91 -17.38
C SER A 21 2.04 -4.36 -15.97
N ILE A 22 1.50 -3.15 -15.86
CA ILE A 22 1.12 -2.52 -14.59
C ILE A 22 -0.39 -2.64 -14.49
N ARG A 23 -0.88 -3.21 -13.39
CA ARG A 23 -2.32 -3.27 -13.09
C ARG A 23 -2.60 -3.06 -11.62
N LEU A 24 -3.75 -2.46 -11.32
CA LEU A 24 -4.33 -2.49 -9.98
C LEU A 24 -4.95 -3.88 -9.76
N PRO A 25 -4.52 -4.68 -8.76
CA PRO A 25 -5.25 -5.88 -8.39
C PRO A 25 -6.65 -5.52 -7.90
N ALA A 26 -7.64 -6.30 -8.30
CA ALA A 26 -9.00 -6.14 -7.80
C ALA A 26 -9.08 -6.57 -6.33
N GLU A 27 -9.98 -5.94 -5.57
CA GLU A 27 -10.11 -6.19 -4.13
C GLU A 27 -10.53 -7.63 -3.79
N TRP A 28 -11.20 -8.33 -4.70
CA TRP A 28 -11.59 -9.74 -4.52
C TRP A 28 -10.48 -10.74 -4.91
N GLU A 29 -9.34 -10.28 -5.44
CA GLU A 29 -8.17 -11.15 -5.63
C GLU A 29 -7.59 -11.57 -4.28
N LYS A 30 -6.75 -12.61 -4.27
CA LYS A 30 -6.11 -13.09 -3.03
C LYS A 30 -5.26 -11.97 -2.42
N GLN A 31 -5.52 -11.67 -1.14
CA GLN A 31 -4.80 -10.68 -0.37
C GLN A 31 -3.94 -11.37 0.70
N GLU A 32 -2.78 -10.78 1.03
CA GLU A 32 -1.89 -11.29 2.08
C GLU A 32 -2.13 -10.58 3.42
N LYS A 33 -2.51 -9.31 3.37
CA LYS A 33 -2.53 -8.41 4.53
C LYS A 33 -3.52 -7.26 4.35
N VAL A 34 -4.13 -6.81 5.44
CA VAL A 34 -4.89 -5.56 5.50
C VAL A 34 -4.15 -4.55 6.39
N HIS A 35 -4.03 -3.32 5.90
CA HIS A 35 -3.40 -2.20 6.60
C HIS A 35 -4.46 -1.28 7.22
N LEU A 36 -4.48 -1.23 8.54
CA LEU A 36 -5.38 -0.38 9.34
C LEU A 36 -4.56 0.57 10.19
N ALA A 37 -5.20 1.63 10.69
CA ALA A 37 -4.59 2.55 11.64
C ALA A 37 -5.46 2.70 12.89
N TRP A 38 -4.81 2.90 14.02
CA TRP A 38 -5.47 3.12 15.30
C TRP A 38 -6.04 4.54 15.37
N PHE A 39 -7.31 4.69 15.78
CA PHE A 39 -7.95 6.01 15.81
C PHE A 39 -7.55 6.83 17.04
N GLY A 40 -7.30 6.18 18.18
CA GLY A 40 -7.07 6.88 19.45
C GLY A 40 -8.34 7.54 20.02
N ASN A 41 -9.52 7.04 19.62
CA ASN A 41 -10.81 7.50 20.10
C ASN A 41 -11.67 6.30 20.48
N ASP A 42 -12.08 6.20 21.74
CA ASP A 42 -12.70 5.00 22.29
C ASP A 42 -13.88 4.45 21.45
N ARG A 43 -14.78 5.34 21.01
CA ARG A 43 -15.93 4.96 20.18
C ARG A 43 -15.50 4.35 18.85
N ARG A 44 -14.49 4.90 18.19
CA ARG A 44 -14.00 4.40 16.90
C ARG A 44 -13.12 3.16 17.09
N ASP A 45 -12.31 3.14 18.14
CA ASP A 45 -11.43 2.03 18.49
C ASP A 45 -12.23 0.76 18.78
N THR A 46 -13.40 0.84 19.43
CA THR A 46 -14.28 -0.33 19.63
C THR A 46 -14.82 -0.90 18.31
N VAL A 47 -15.15 -0.04 17.33
CA VAL A 47 -15.54 -0.48 15.99
C VAL A 47 -14.37 -1.11 15.27
N LEU A 48 -13.18 -0.50 15.34
CA LEU A 48 -11.95 -1.06 14.78
C LEU A 48 -11.65 -2.45 15.38
N CYS A 49 -11.83 -2.65 16.69
CA CYS A 49 -11.68 -3.96 17.30
C CYS A 49 -12.63 -5.00 16.67
N ARG A 50 -13.90 -4.66 16.42
CA ARG A 50 -14.86 -5.57 15.75
C ARG A 50 -14.46 -5.88 14.31
N VAL A 51 -13.90 -4.90 13.59
CA VAL A 51 -13.34 -5.11 12.25
C VAL A 51 -12.18 -6.10 12.31
N VAL A 52 -11.23 -5.88 13.22
CA VAL A 52 -10.06 -6.76 13.39
C VAL A 52 -10.48 -8.17 13.82
N GLU A 53 -11.42 -8.30 14.76
CA GLU A 53 -12.01 -9.58 15.19
C GLU A 53 -12.57 -10.38 14.01
N SER A 54 -13.20 -9.69 13.04
CA SER A 54 -13.80 -10.31 11.85
C SER A 54 -12.76 -10.68 10.79
N LEU A 55 -11.71 -9.87 10.64
CA LEU A 55 -10.69 -10.06 9.60
C LEU A 55 -9.59 -11.06 10.00
N GLN A 56 -9.13 -11.02 11.25
CA GLN A 56 -7.96 -11.77 11.73
C GLN A 56 -8.00 -13.29 11.46
N PRO A 57 -9.16 -13.98 11.45
CA PRO A 57 -9.19 -15.40 11.11
C PRO A 57 -8.75 -15.72 9.68
N ASN A 58 -8.84 -14.75 8.75
CA ASN A 58 -8.66 -14.97 7.33
C ASN A 58 -7.46 -14.24 6.72
N ILE A 59 -6.97 -13.18 7.37
CA ILE A 59 -5.93 -12.32 6.80
C ILE A 59 -5.03 -11.72 7.89
N GLU A 60 -3.76 -11.51 7.57
CA GLU A 60 -2.84 -10.79 8.46
C GLU A 60 -3.24 -9.32 8.58
N ILE A 61 -3.00 -8.75 9.75
CA ILE A 61 -3.32 -7.35 10.04
C ILE A 61 -2.05 -6.61 10.39
N THR A 62 -1.82 -5.50 9.67
CA THR A 62 -0.94 -4.44 10.14
C THR A 62 -1.77 -3.33 10.78
N LEU A 63 -1.35 -2.88 11.95
CA LEU A 63 -1.99 -1.81 12.68
C LEU A 63 -0.99 -0.67 12.91
N ASN A 64 -1.22 0.44 12.22
CA ASN A 64 -0.41 1.64 12.36
C ASN A 64 -0.79 2.42 13.62
N ILE A 65 0.22 2.86 14.36
CA ILE A 65 0.08 3.58 15.63
C ILE A 65 1.02 4.79 15.66
N PRO A 66 0.67 5.88 16.36
CA PRO A 66 1.52 7.07 16.39
C PRO A 66 2.80 6.88 17.22
N HIS A 67 2.75 6.02 18.26
CA HIS A 67 3.86 5.78 19.17
C HIS A 67 3.87 4.35 19.71
N ASP A 68 5.06 3.75 19.83
CA ASP A 68 5.25 2.40 20.40
C ASP A 68 4.72 2.26 21.82
N SER A 69 4.74 3.34 22.60
CA SER A 69 4.24 3.39 23.98
C SER A 69 2.76 3.03 24.08
N LEU A 70 1.98 3.20 23.00
CA LEU A 70 0.56 2.87 22.97
C LEU A 70 0.31 1.36 22.79
N SER A 71 1.28 0.60 22.28
CA SER A 71 1.11 -0.81 21.90
C SER A 71 0.52 -1.66 23.02
N SER A 72 0.98 -1.49 24.26
CA SER A 72 0.48 -2.27 25.41
C SER A 72 -0.99 -1.97 25.72
N SER A 73 -1.39 -0.70 25.66
CA SER A 73 -2.79 -0.29 25.89
C SER A 73 -3.72 -0.78 24.78
N ILE A 74 -3.26 -0.71 23.53
CA ILE A 74 -4.00 -1.18 22.36
C ILE A 74 -4.16 -2.70 22.42
N LYS A 75 -3.10 -3.44 22.74
CA LYS A 75 -3.16 -4.89 22.94
C LYS A 75 -4.15 -5.28 24.03
N SER A 76 -4.16 -4.56 25.16
CA SER A 76 -5.15 -4.78 26.22
C SER A 76 -6.59 -4.59 25.71
N LYS A 77 -6.84 -3.54 24.92
CA LYS A 77 -8.16 -3.30 24.34
C LYS A 77 -8.55 -4.38 23.33
N LEU A 78 -7.65 -4.80 22.45
CA LEU A 78 -7.88 -5.88 21.48
C LEU A 78 -8.16 -7.22 22.17
N ASN A 79 -7.45 -7.54 23.24
CA ASN A 79 -7.65 -8.78 24.01
C ASN A 79 -9.07 -8.88 24.60
N ASN A 80 -9.73 -7.75 24.94
CA ASN A 80 -11.13 -7.75 25.39
C ASN A 80 -12.11 -8.25 24.31
N TYR A 81 -11.69 -8.24 23.04
CA TYR A 81 -12.42 -8.77 21.89
C TYR A 81 -11.88 -10.15 21.46
N LYS A 82 -11.08 -10.81 22.29
CA LYS A 82 -10.47 -12.12 22.02
C LYS A 82 -9.60 -12.16 20.75
N ILE A 83 -9.09 -10.99 20.34
CA ILE A 83 -8.17 -10.86 19.21
C ILE A 83 -6.78 -11.34 19.66
N ASP A 84 -6.16 -12.20 18.86
CA ASP A 84 -4.80 -12.68 19.10
C ASP A 84 -3.79 -11.57 18.76
N THR A 85 -3.35 -10.85 19.78
CA THR A 85 -2.43 -9.72 19.61
C THR A 85 -1.02 -10.12 19.21
N THR A 86 -0.68 -11.42 19.21
CA THR A 86 0.61 -11.92 18.68
C THR A 86 0.64 -11.94 17.16
N LYS A 87 -0.52 -11.91 16.51
CA LYS A 87 -0.69 -11.89 15.05
C LYS A 87 -0.91 -10.50 14.46
N ILE A 88 -0.83 -9.45 15.29
CA ILE A 88 -0.94 -8.07 14.84
C ILE A 88 0.47 -7.50 14.65
N HIS A 89 0.77 -7.06 13.43
CA HIS A 89 2.01 -6.36 13.15
C HIS A 89 1.83 -4.87 13.38
N PHE A 90 2.40 -4.34 14.47
CA PHE A 90 2.36 -2.92 14.78
C PHE A 90 3.40 -2.17 13.96
N VAL A 91 2.99 -1.08 13.31
CA VAL A 91 3.87 -0.17 12.57
C VAL A 91 3.75 1.22 13.18
N THR A 92 4.87 1.83 13.55
CA THR A 92 4.86 3.14 14.20
C THR A 92 5.11 4.25 13.20
N ASP A 93 4.18 5.20 13.12
CA ASP A 93 4.24 6.38 12.27
C ASP A 93 3.62 7.58 13.01
N PRO A 94 4.42 8.58 13.43
CA PRO A 94 3.91 9.73 14.19
C PRO A 94 2.93 10.60 13.39
N ASN A 95 2.91 10.48 12.05
CA ASN A 95 2.00 11.19 11.17
C ASN A 95 0.88 10.27 10.64
N VAL A 96 0.57 9.19 11.35
CA VAL A 96 -0.49 8.27 10.97
C VAL A 96 -1.83 9.00 10.87
N ASP A 97 -2.51 8.82 9.74
CA ASP A 97 -3.92 9.12 9.58
C ASP A 97 -4.71 7.80 9.58
N PHE A 98 -5.92 7.85 10.12
CA PHE A 98 -6.79 6.67 10.23
C PHE A 98 -7.47 6.31 8.90
N TRP A 99 -7.48 7.23 7.93
CA TRP A 99 -7.98 7.00 6.57
C TRP A 99 -6.97 6.27 5.68
N THR A 100 -6.46 5.11 6.12
CA THR A 100 -5.39 4.38 5.41
C THR A 100 -5.74 4.00 3.97
N ARG A 101 -7.04 3.89 3.63
CA ARG A 101 -7.52 3.62 2.28
C ARG A 101 -7.07 4.68 1.28
N ASP A 102 -7.09 5.94 1.69
CA ASP A 102 -7.06 7.03 0.75
C ASP A 102 -5.66 7.31 0.21
N PRO A 103 -4.59 7.37 1.04
CA PRO A 103 -3.22 7.58 0.56
C PRO A 103 -2.45 6.28 0.20
N LEU A 104 -3.04 5.08 0.33
CA LEU A 104 -2.36 3.82 0.00
C LEU A 104 -2.92 3.15 -1.27
N PHE A 105 -2.07 3.04 -2.29
CA PHE A 105 -2.37 2.27 -3.51
C PHE A 105 -1.26 1.27 -3.83
N PHE A 106 -1.68 0.06 -4.20
CA PHE A 106 -0.78 -1.01 -4.61
C PHE A 106 -1.04 -1.38 -6.06
N VAL A 107 0.01 -1.65 -6.82
CA VAL A 107 -0.07 -2.16 -8.19
C VAL A 107 0.80 -3.40 -8.34
N LEU A 108 0.41 -4.26 -9.27
CA LEU A 108 1.22 -5.35 -9.74
C LEU A 108 1.96 -4.90 -11.00
N GLU A 109 3.28 -4.89 -10.91
CA GLU A 109 4.19 -4.63 -12.02
C GLU A 109 4.96 -5.91 -12.31
N ASN A 110 4.69 -6.54 -13.45
CA ASN A 110 5.29 -7.84 -13.82
C ASN A 110 5.15 -8.89 -12.69
N GLN A 111 3.95 -8.96 -12.08
CA GLN A 111 3.60 -9.82 -10.94
C GLN A 111 4.31 -9.49 -9.61
N GLN A 112 5.06 -8.39 -9.53
CA GLN A 112 5.61 -7.89 -8.27
C GLN A 112 4.70 -6.80 -7.71
N LEU A 113 4.39 -6.88 -6.41
CA LEU A 113 3.63 -5.83 -5.73
C LEU A 113 4.52 -4.59 -5.52
N LYS A 114 4.03 -3.45 -5.97
CA LYS A 114 4.63 -2.12 -5.81
C LYS A 114 3.62 -1.21 -5.12
N MET A 115 4.12 -0.19 -4.43
CA MET A 115 3.29 0.87 -3.88
C MET A 115 3.38 2.09 -4.79
N VAL A 116 2.25 2.74 -5.03
CA VAL A 116 2.16 3.93 -5.87
C VAL A 116 2.22 5.16 -4.99
N ASP A 117 3.20 6.02 -5.29
CA ASP A 117 3.30 7.37 -4.74
C ASP A 117 2.43 8.30 -5.59
N PHE A 118 1.40 8.86 -4.97
CA PHE A 118 0.58 9.89 -5.59
C PHE A 118 0.29 10.99 -4.57
N ASN A 119 0.00 12.17 -5.12
CA ASN A 119 -0.24 13.38 -4.38
C ASN A 119 -1.63 13.37 -3.71
N TYR A 120 -1.70 12.89 -2.47
CA TYR A 120 -2.93 12.96 -1.68
C TYR A 120 -3.19 14.40 -1.22
N SER A 121 -4.27 15.01 -1.72
CA SER A 121 -4.65 16.40 -1.47
C SER A 121 -5.58 16.59 -0.26
N MET A 122 -5.76 15.55 0.57
CA MET A 122 -6.74 15.56 1.66
C MET A 122 -8.15 15.91 1.15
N TYR A 123 -8.63 15.19 0.14
CA TYR A 123 -9.94 15.42 -0.49
C TYR A 123 -10.14 16.80 -1.12
N GLY A 124 -9.04 17.48 -1.49
CA GLY A 124 -9.12 18.81 -2.12
C GLY A 124 -9.51 19.92 -1.16
N VAL A 125 -9.19 19.80 0.14
CA VAL A 125 -9.38 20.86 1.15
C VAL A 125 -8.80 22.20 0.70
N TYR A 126 -7.79 22.18 -0.17
CA TYR A 126 -7.22 23.36 -0.81
C TYR A 126 -7.43 23.30 -2.33
N PRO A 127 -8.56 23.82 -2.84
CA PRO A 127 -8.88 23.75 -4.28
C PRO A 127 -7.91 24.57 -5.14
N GLU A 128 -7.17 25.51 -4.55
CA GLU A 128 -6.22 26.38 -5.24
C GLU A 128 -4.82 25.75 -5.41
N ILE A 129 -4.60 24.50 -4.99
CA ILE A 129 -3.25 23.91 -5.03
C ILE A 129 -2.82 23.38 -6.40
N ILE A 130 -3.67 23.47 -7.42
CA ILE A 130 -3.32 23.09 -8.78
C ILE A 130 -2.08 23.88 -9.19
N ASP A 131 -1.02 23.17 -9.59
CA ASP A 131 0.30 23.72 -9.94
C ASP A 131 1.11 24.38 -8.80
N THR A 132 0.70 24.18 -7.54
CA THR A 132 1.50 24.56 -6.37
C THR A 132 1.98 23.34 -5.58
N PRO A 133 3.09 23.44 -4.83
CA PRO A 133 3.51 22.37 -3.92
C PRO A 133 2.44 22.07 -2.86
N ILE A 134 2.23 20.79 -2.55
CA ILE A 134 1.39 20.38 -1.44
C ILE A 134 1.96 20.96 -0.13
N PRO A 135 1.15 21.65 0.70
CA PRO A 135 1.54 22.11 2.02
C PRO A 135 2.13 21.00 2.90
N ASP A 136 3.12 21.33 3.73
CA ASP A 136 3.86 20.34 4.53
C ASP A 136 2.99 19.54 5.50
N ASP A 137 1.94 20.15 6.04
CA ASP A 137 0.96 19.49 6.92
C ASP A 137 0.17 18.41 6.17
N ILE A 138 -0.31 18.69 4.96
CA ILE A 138 -0.95 17.68 4.10
C ILE A 138 0.06 16.62 3.67
N LYS A 139 1.25 17.05 3.25
CA LYS A 139 2.30 16.14 2.80
C LYS A 139 2.70 15.16 3.89
N SER A 140 2.72 15.61 5.15
CA SER A 140 2.98 14.75 6.31
C SER A 140 1.97 13.60 6.43
N ILE A 141 0.73 13.79 5.98
CA ILE A 141 -0.27 12.73 5.91
C ILE A 141 -0.13 11.95 4.59
N GLY A 142 -0.02 12.65 3.46
CA GLY A 142 -0.03 12.08 2.11
C GLY A 142 1.15 11.18 1.76
N ASP A 143 2.34 11.44 2.32
CA ASP A 143 3.53 10.59 2.13
C ASP A 143 3.48 9.28 2.96
N TYR A 144 2.27 8.82 3.33
CA TYR A 144 2.09 7.63 4.16
C TYR A 144 2.60 6.37 3.45
N ASP A 145 2.42 6.29 2.14
CA ASP A 145 2.96 5.24 1.28
C ASP A 145 4.49 5.07 1.45
N LYS A 146 5.25 6.17 1.37
CA LYS A 146 6.72 6.20 1.52
C LYS A 146 7.14 5.75 2.90
N ARG A 147 6.46 6.26 3.94
CA ARG A 147 6.77 5.92 5.33
C ARG A 147 6.45 4.47 5.63
N LEU A 148 5.30 3.98 5.16
CA LEU A 148 4.94 2.57 5.32
C LEU A 148 5.97 1.69 4.60
N ALA A 149 6.28 1.95 3.33
CA ALA A 149 7.24 1.16 2.55
C ALA A 149 8.61 1.03 3.24
N ALA A 150 9.09 2.10 3.89
CA ALA A 150 10.34 2.10 4.65
C ALA A 150 10.29 1.22 5.92
N GLN A 151 9.12 1.11 6.57
CA GLN A 151 8.95 0.33 7.80
C GLN A 151 8.78 -1.17 7.56
N ILE A 152 8.18 -1.56 6.43
CA ILE A 152 7.82 -2.97 6.17
C ILE A 152 8.71 -3.66 5.13
N ASN A 153 9.87 -3.08 4.79
CA ASN A 153 10.85 -3.63 3.83
C ASN A 153 10.22 -4.10 2.51
N TYR A 154 9.22 -3.37 2.00
CA TYR A 154 8.67 -3.65 0.68
C TYR A 154 9.76 -3.37 -0.37
N LEU A 155 10.30 -4.42 -1.00
CA LEU A 155 11.38 -4.38 -2.00
C LEU A 155 10.97 -3.74 -3.35
N GLY A 156 10.08 -2.74 -3.33
CA GLY A 156 9.39 -2.24 -4.50
C GLY A 156 8.91 -0.80 -4.43
N ALA A 157 9.35 0.01 -3.47
CA ALA A 157 9.25 1.46 -3.66
C ALA A 157 10.16 1.83 -4.83
N SER A 158 9.61 1.92 -6.04
CA SER A 158 10.36 2.48 -7.16
C SER A 158 10.80 3.88 -6.75
N PRO A 159 12.09 4.25 -6.86
CA PRO A 159 12.55 5.63 -6.63
C PRO A 159 11.88 6.63 -7.60
N ARG A 160 11.19 6.11 -8.61
CA ARG A 160 10.26 6.82 -9.46
C ARG A 160 8.88 6.24 -9.18
N GLY A 161 8.19 6.80 -8.21
CA GLY A 161 6.75 6.58 -8.05
C GLY A 161 6.08 6.63 -9.41
N ILE A 162 5.22 5.65 -9.70
CA ILE A 162 4.39 5.72 -10.90
C ILE A 162 3.47 6.92 -10.68
N ARG A 163 3.86 8.07 -11.23
CA ARG A 163 3.04 9.27 -11.22
C ARG A 163 1.87 9.01 -12.16
N ILE A 164 0.75 8.57 -11.59
CA ILE A 164 -0.53 8.54 -12.32
C ILE A 164 -0.94 10.01 -12.43
N VAL A 165 -0.86 10.54 -13.65
CA VAL A 165 -1.25 11.91 -14.02
C VAL A 165 -2.76 12.01 -14.13
#